data_AF-A0A5B7IQG3-F1
#
_entry.id   AF-A0A5B7IQG3-F1
#
_cell.length_a   1.000
_cell.length_b   1.000
_cell.length_c   1.000
_cell.angle_alpha   90.00
_cell.angle_beta   90.00
_cell.angle_gamma   90.00
#
_symmetry.space_group_name_H-M   'P 1'
#
loop_
_entity.id
_entity.type
_entity.pdbx_description
1 polymer ?
#
loop_
_entity_poly.entity_id
_entity_poly.type
_entity_poly.pdbx_seq_one_letter_code
_entity_poly.pdbx_strand_id
1 'polypeptide(L)'
;MMRVVLAVVAAAALGSALVVPDAGKQNGNLWAVLVAGSNSWFNYRHQSDVCHAYQILHDHGVPDDHIIVMMYDDLAHNTDLDFPLYLKPVRYESQGERLSPRSNPTPGVVINRPDGPNVYTGVPKDYVGKDVTPQNFLKVLKGDSEGLKGVGSGKVLGSGPNDRVFINLVDHGAPGIFGFPTSFLHVKDFRNAIQSMHRNKQFKDVS
;
A
#
# COMPACT_ATOMS: atom_id res chain seq x y z
N MET A 1 -38.46 -4.90 75.42
CA MET A 1 -39.04 -5.01 74.06
C MET A 1 -38.13 -4.29 73.09
N MET A 2 -37.28 -5.03 72.38
CA MET A 2 -36.30 -4.51 71.42
C MET A 2 -36.97 -4.53 70.04
N ARG A 3 -37.20 -3.36 69.44
CA ARG A 3 -37.71 -3.25 68.05
C ARG A 3 -36.51 -3.15 67.12
N VAL A 4 -36.26 -4.23 66.38
CA VAL A 4 -35.31 -4.26 65.25
C VAL A 4 -35.96 -3.48 64.10
N VAL A 5 -35.34 -2.37 63.69
CA VAL A 5 -35.70 -1.68 62.44
C VAL A 5 -34.76 -2.20 61.36
N LEU A 6 -35.33 -2.97 60.42
CA LEU A 6 -34.65 -3.48 59.24
C LEU A 6 -34.45 -2.32 58.26
N ALA A 7 -33.22 -1.83 58.10
CA ALA A 7 -32.87 -0.88 57.05
C ALA A 7 -32.69 -1.65 55.73
N VAL A 8 -33.65 -1.52 54.81
CA VAL A 8 -33.48 -1.97 53.43
C VAL A 8 -32.61 -0.94 52.72
N VAL A 9 -31.34 -1.28 52.47
CA VAL A 9 -30.47 -0.51 51.57
C VAL A 9 -30.84 -0.92 50.14
N ALA A 10 -31.60 -0.07 49.45
CA ALA A 10 -31.73 -0.16 48.01
C ALA A 10 -30.41 0.28 47.36
N ALA A 11 -29.65 -0.67 46.83
CA ALA A 11 -28.48 -0.38 46.02
C ALA A 11 -28.95 0.17 44.66
N ALA A 12 -28.97 1.50 44.53
CA ALA A 12 -29.03 2.13 43.22
C ALA A 12 -27.69 1.88 42.52
N ALA A 13 -27.66 0.93 41.58
CA ALA A 13 -26.55 0.79 40.66
C ALA A 13 -26.51 2.05 39.77
N LEU A 14 -25.74 3.04 40.19
CA LEU A 14 -25.27 4.11 39.32
C LEU A 14 -24.40 3.44 38.25
N GLY A 15 -25.01 3.14 37.10
CA GLY A 15 -24.29 2.88 35.88
C GLY A 15 -23.51 4.12 35.51
N SER A 16 -22.28 4.22 36.02
CA SER A 16 -21.28 5.15 35.48
C SER A 16 -21.06 4.71 34.04
N ALA A 17 -21.74 5.35 33.09
CA ALA A 17 -21.32 5.32 31.72
C ALA A 17 -19.86 5.76 31.73
N LEU A 18 -18.95 4.82 31.48
CA LEU A 18 -17.60 5.14 31.08
C LEU A 18 -17.76 6.02 29.84
N VAL A 19 -17.59 7.33 30.05
CA VAL A 19 -17.26 8.24 28.96
C VAL A 19 -15.91 7.75 28.48
N VAL A 20 -15.95 6.84 27.52
CA VAL A 20 -14.77 6.52 26.71
C VAL A 20 -14.43 7.87 26.08
N PRO A 21 -13.26 8.47 26.39
CA PRO A 21 -12.87 9.68 25.72
C PRO A 21 -12.93 9.36 24.23
N ASP A 22 -13.72 10.14 23.48
CA ASP A 22 -13.66 10.16 22.03
C ASP A 22 -12.17 10.24 21.69
N ALA A 23 -11.63 9.16 21.13
CA ALA A 23 -10.23 9.08 20.74
C ALA A 23 -10.08 10.14 19.66
N GLY A 24 -9.69 11.35 20.10
CA GLY A 24 -10.05 12.58 19.43
C GLY A 24 -9.85 12.46 17.93
N LYS A 25 -10.91 12.76 17.16
CA LYS A 25 -10.81 12.97 15.72
C LYS A 25 -9.52 13.75 15.44
N GLN A 26 -8.51 13.05 14.94
CA GLN A 26 -7.29 13.70 14.47
C GLN A 26 -7.75 14.68 13.39
N ASN A 27 -7.43 15.95 13.53
CA ASN A 27 -7.98 17.02 12.70
C ASN A 27 -7.37 17.07 11.28
N GLY A 28 -7.01 15.91 10.72
CA GLY A 28 -6.35 15.76 9.44
C GLY A 28 -6.52 14.35 8.85
N ASN A 29 -6.36 14.29 7.54
CA ASN A 29 -6.56 13.09 6.73
C ASN A 29 -5.35 12.15 6.83
N LEU A 30 -5.57 10.86 6.55
CA LEU A 30 -4.49 9.93 6.26
C LEU A 30 -4.32 9.84 4.74
N TRP A 31 -3.10 10.07 4.28
CA TRP A 31 -2.64 9.84 2.90
C TRP A 31 -1.67 8.67 2.87
N ALA A 32 -1.67 7.91 1.77
CA ALA A 32 -0.78 6.78 1.59
C ALA A 32 -0.10 6.77 0.22
N VAL A 33 1.18 6.40 0.20
CA VAL A 33 1.92 6.10 -1.04
C VAL A 33 2.45 4.68 -0.92
N LEU A 34 1.97 3.79 -1.78
CA LEU A 34 2.31 2.37 -1.78
C LEU A 34 3.13 2.04 -3.03
N VAL A 35 4.34 1.49 -2.85
CA VAL A 35 5.28 1.25 -3.96
C VAL A 35 5.80 -0.18 -3.94
N ALA A 36 5.60 -0.89 -5.05
CA ALA A 36 6.28 -2.13 -5.36
C ALA A 36 7.41 -1.83 -6.34
N GLY A 37 8.66 -2.08 -5.93
CA GLY A 37 9.86 -1.65 -6.66
C GLY A 37 10.34 -2.60 -7.76
N SER A 38 9.56 -3.62 -8.12
CA SER A 38 9.99 -4.66 -9.07
C SER A 38 8.80 -5.27 -9.79
N ASN A 39 9.15 -6.12 -10.75
CA ASN A 39 8.26 -6.75 -11.68
C ASN A 39 8.62 -8.25 -11.79
N SER A 40 7.91 -8.92 -12.68
CA SER A 40 7.96 -10.34 -13.01
C SER A 40 7.40 -11.25 -11.94
N TRP A 41 7.01 -12.45 -12.39
CA TRP A 41 6.47 -13.50 -11.53
C TRP A 41 7.42 -13.91 -10.38
N PHE A 42 8.74 -13.83 -10.57
CA PHE A 42 9.68 -14.17 -9.51
C PHE A 42 9.63 -13.20 -8.31
N ASN A 43 9.18 -11.96 -8.54
CA ASN A 43 9.00 -10.95 -7.51
C ASN A 43 7.53 -10.73 -7.14
N TYR A 44 6.66 -11.72 -7.42
CA TYR A 44 5.23 -11.70 -7.13
C TYR A 44 4.89 -11.07 -5.76
N ARG A 45 5.64 -11.47 -4.74
CA ARG A 45 5.45 -11.03 -3.35
C ARG A 45 5.39 -9.49 -3.20
N HIS A 46 6.20 -8.72 -3.93
CA HIS A 46 6.28 -7.28 -3.69
C HIS A 46 5.01 -6.54 -4.14
N GLN A 47 4.47 -6.84 -5.32
CA GLN A 47 3.20 -6.25 -5.76
C GLN A 47 2.02 -6.85 -4.99
N SER A 48 2.10 -8.11 -4.59
CA SER A 48 1.09 -8.72 -3.72
C SER A 48 1.02 -8.07 -2.33
N ASP A 49 2.16 -7.71 -1.74
CA ASP A 49 2.22 -7.00 -0.45
C ASP A 49 1.61 -5.59 -0.58
N VAL A 50 1.89 -4.89 -1.68
CA VAL A 50 1.29 -3.57 -1.97
C VAL A 50 -0.22 -3.67 -2.18
N CYS A 51 -0.69 -4.66 -2.94
CA CYS A 51 -2.11 -4.91 -3.12
C CYS A 51 -2.80 -5.17 -1.77
N HIS A 52 -2.18 -5.96 -0.90
CA HIS A 52 -2.72 -6.23 0.44
C HIS A 52 -2.71 -4.99 1.34
N ALA A 53 -1.65 -4.18 1.30
CA ALA A 53 -1.59 -2.90 2.01
C ALA A 53 -2.71 -1.94 1.56
N TYR A 54 -3.03 -1.91 0.26
CA TYR A 54 -4.18 -1.16 -0.25
C TYR A 54 -5.49 -1.66 0.37
N GLN A 55 -5.76 -2.98 0.36
CA GLN A 55 -6.98 -3.54 0.94
C GLN A 55 -7.13 -3.13 2.41
N ILE A 56 -6.05 -3.20 3.20
CA ILE A 56 -6.07 -2.78 4.61
C ILE A 56 -6.47 -1.30 4.74
N LEU A 57 -5.88 -0.40 3.96
CA LEU A 57 -6.19 1.03 4.04
C LEU A 57 -7.61 1.33 3.58
N HIS A 58 -8.04 0.73 2.46
CA HIS A 58 -9.37 0.89 1.88
C HIS A 58 -10.45 0.38 2.84
N ASP A 59 -10.28 -0.82 3.40
CA ASP A 59 -11.23 -1.44 4.34
C ASP A 59 -11.35 -0.64 5.66
N HIS A 60 -10.32 0.11 6.04
CA HIS A 60 -10.33 0.99 7.20
C HIS A 60 -10.74 2.44 6.88
N GLY A 61 -11.27 2.69 5.67
CA GLY A 61 -11.93 3.94 5.31
C GLY A 61 -11.01 5.04 4.81
N VAL A 62 -9.77 4.74 4.39
CA VAL A 62 -8.95 5.70 3.65
C VAL A 62 -9.49 5.79 2.21
N PRO A 63 -9.92 6.97 1.74
CA PRO A 63 -10.50 7.09 0.41
C PRO A 63 -9.42 6.88 -0.68
N ASP A 64 -9.80 6.30 -1.82
CA ASP A 64 -8.87 6.00 -2.93
C ASP A 64 -8.17 7.25 -3.48
N ASP A 65 -8.79 8.43 -3.38
CA ASP A 65 -8.16 9.71 -3.76
C ASP A 65 -6.99 10.09 -2.83
N HIS A 66 -6.90 9.48 -1.64
CA HIS A 66 -5.80 9.65 -0.70
C HIS A 66 -4.78 8.49 -0.73
N ILE A 67 -4.99 7.48 -1.57
CA ILE A 67 -4.06 6.36 -1.76
C ILE A 67 -3.46 6.46 -3.16
N ILE A 68 -2.14 6.55 -3.24
CA ILE A 68 -1.39 6.52 -4.49
C ILE A 68 -0.66 5.19 -4.60
N VAL A 69 -0.94 4.42 -5.66
CA VAL A 69 -0.32 3.10 -5.87
C VAL A 69 0.63 3.12 -7.06
N MET A 70 1.88 2.72 -6.82
CA MET A 70 2.90 2.52 -7.84
C MET A 70 3.31 1.04 -7.87
N MET A 71 2.90 0.31 -8.90
CA MET A 71 3.27 -1.10 -9.06
C MET A 71 3.33 -1.46 -10.54
N TYR A 72 4.24 -2.35 -10.94
CA TYR A 72 4.49 -2.59 -12.36
C TYR A 72 3.27 -3.16 -13.11
N ASP A 73 2.39 -3.88 -12.40
CA ASP A 73 1.10 -4.42 -12.87
C ASP A 73 1.20 -5.56 -13.89
N ASP A 74 2.20 -6.43 -13.72
CA ASP A 74 2.47 -7.59 -14.60
C ASP A 74 2.18 -8.95 -13.95
N LEU A 75 1.40 -8.99 -12.85
CA LEU A 75 1.05 -10.23 -12.14
C LEU A 75 -0.31 -10.79 -12.52
N ALA A 76 -1.37 -9.97 -12.42
CA ALA A 76 -2.75 -10.45 -12.49
C ALA A 76 -3.06 -11.16 -13.82
N HIS A 77 -2.47 -10.70 -14.92
CA HIS A 77 -2.68 -11.26 -16.25
C HIS A 77 -1.39 -11.84 -16.85
N ASN A 78 -0.45 -12.30 -16.01
CA ASN A 78 0.81 -12.87 -16.48
C ASN A 78 0.60 -14.18 -17.24
N THR A 79 1.00 -14.23 -18.52
CA THR A 79 0.91 -15.42 -19.38
C THR A 79 2.27 -16.09 -19.65
N ASP A 80 3.36 -15.65 -19.00
CA ASP A 80 4.76 -16.13 -19.21
C ASP A 80 5.29 -16.06 -20.66
N LEU A 81 4.65 -15.26 -21.50
CA LEU A 81 5.13 -14.97 -22.86
C LEU A 81 6.22 -13.89 -22.89
N ASP A 82 6.48 -13.23 -21.75
CA ASP A 82 7.41 -12.09 -21.66
C ASP A 82 8.83 -12.47 -21.21
N PHE A 83 9.13 -13.77 -21.10
CA PHE A 83 10.49 -14.27 -20.86
C PHE A 83 11.14 -14.72 -22.18
N PRO A 84 12.37 -14.29 -22.51
CA PRO A 84 13.08 -14.75 -23.70
C PRO A 84 13.13 -16.27 -23.74
N LEU A 85 12.72 -16.85 -24.89
CA LEU A 85 12.56 -18.29 -25.15
C LEU A 85 13.82 -19.14 -24.85
N TYR A 86 14.97 -18.52 -24.60
CA TYR A 86 16.26 -19.18 -24.42
C TYR A 86 16.54 -19.73 -23.01
N LEU A 87 15.68 -19.50 -22.01
CA LEU A 87 15.91 -19.98 -20.63
C LEU A 87 14.85 -20.95 -20.10
N LYS A 88 13.97 -21.52 -20.94
CA LYS A 88 12.98 -22.52 -20.47
C LYS A 88 13.62 -23.92 -20.44
N PRO A 89 13.98 -24.50 -19.27
CA PRO A 89 14.23 -25.94 -19.21
C PRO A 89 12.95 -26.68 -19.62
N VAL A 90 13.10 -27.62 -20.55
CA VAL A 90 12.03 -28.47 -21.05
C VAL A 90 11.90 -29.66 -20.10
N ARG A 91 10.84 -29.68 -19.28
CA ARG A 91 10.34 -30.92 -18.66
C ARG A 91 9.02 -31.25 -19.35
N TYR A 92 8.93 -32.46 -19.91
CA TYR A 92 7.71 -33.02 -20.46
C TYR A 92 6.99 -33.77 -19.34
N GLU A 93 5.77 -33.35 -19.01
CA GLU A 93 4.80 -34.21 -18.33
C GLU A 93 3.75 -34.63 -19.36
N SER A 94 3.31 -35.88 -19.28
CA SER A 94 2.68 -36.64 -20.35
C SER A 94 1.23 -36.25 -20.64
N GLN A 95 0.62 -35.31 -19.92
CA GLN A 95 -0.81 -35.00 -20.05
C GLN A 95 -1.14 -33.54 -19.72
N GLY A 96 -1.58 -32.78 -20.74
CA GLY A 96 -2.31 -31.52 -20.56
C GLY A 96 -1.46 -30.25 -20.59
N GLU A 97 -2.00 -29.20 -21.20
CA GLU A 97 -1.34 -27.94 -21.51
C GLU A 97 -0.51 -27.36 -20.35
N ARG A 98 0.77 -27.11 -20.62
CA ARG A 98 1.72 -26.57 -19.66
C ARG A 98 1.44 -25.08 -19.46
N LEU A 99 0.66 -24.74 -18.42
CA LEU A 99 0.89 -23.46 -17.74
C LEU A 99 2.37 -23.45 -17.34
N SER A 100 3.09 -22.43 -17.77
CA SER A 100 4.46 -22.31 -17.33
C SER A 100 4.51 -22.21 -15.78
N PRO A 101 5.60 -22.60 -15.13
CA PRO A 101 5.79 -22.34 -13.70
C PRO A 101 5.77 -20.85 -13.32
N ARG A 102 5.66 -19.96 -14.32
CA ARG A 102 5.83 -18.52 -14.22
C ARG A 102 4.61 -17.72 -14.69
N SER A 103 3.53 -18.40 -15.07
CA SER A 103 2.26 -17.78 -15.47
C SER A 103 1.29 -17.78 -14.31
N ASN A 104 0.39 -16.81 -14.27
CA ASN A 104 -0.66 -16.77 -13.27
C ASN A 104 -1.69 -17.88 -13.54
N PRO A 105 -1.84 -18.89 -12.66
CA PRO A 105 -2.82 -19.96 -12.86
C PRO A 105 -4.28 -19.47 -12.69
N THR A 106 -4.47 -18.30 -12.10
CA THR A 106 -5.78 -17.68 -11.85
C THR A 106 -5.77 -16.24 -12.35
N PRO A 107 -5.98 -16.01 -13.66
CA PRO A 107 -5.95 -14.66 -14.23
C PRO A 107 -6.91 -13.70 -13.50
N GLY A 108 -6.45 -12.48 -13.24
CA GLY A 108 -7.16 -11.46 -12.47
C GLY A 108 -7.06 -11.62 -10.94
N VAL A 109 -6.40 -12.67 -10.45
CA VAL A 109 -6.25 -12.95 -9.01
C VAL A 109 -4.80 -12.78 -8.57
N VAL A 110 -4.62 -12.02 -7.50
CA VAL A 110 -3.36 -11.94 -6.74
C VAL A 110 -3.69 -12.23 -5.27
N ILE A 111 -2.93 -13.11 -4.61
CA ILE A 111 -3.12 -13.48 -3.20
C ILE A 111 -1.84 -13.19 -2.42
N ASN A 112 -1.96 -12.69 -1.18
CA ASN A 112 -0.78 -12.39 -0.35
C ASN A 112 -0.48 -13.43 0.75
N ARG A 113 -1.24 -14.53 0.76
CA ARG A 113 -1.00 -15.69 1.63
C ARG A 113 -1.67 -16.92 1.04
N PRO A 114 -1.23 -18.15 1.41
CA PRO A 114 -1.94 -19.37 1.04
C PRO A 114 -3.42 -19.28 1.41
N ASP A 115 -4.29 -19.69 0.49
CA ASP A 115 -5.75 -19.69 0.64
C ASP A 115 -6.35 -18.30 1.02
N GLY A 116 -5.60 -17.23 0.73
CA GLY A 116 -6.03 -15.85 0.97
C GLY A 116 -7.03 -15.33 -0.07
N PRO A 117 -7.73 -14.23 0.23
CA PRO A 117 -8.59 -13.57 -0.73
C PRO A 117 -7.80 -12.94 -1.89
N ASN A 118 -8.50 -12.61 -2.97
CA ASN A 118 -7.93 -11.80 -4.05
C ASN A 118 -7.68 -10.37 -3.55
N VAL A 119 -6.41 -9.98 -3.42
CA VAL A 119 -6.00 -8.63 -3.00
C VAL A 119 -5.86 -7.65 -4.16
N TYR A 120 -5.99 -8.09 -5.42
CA TYR A 120 -5.81 -7.24 -6.61
C TYR A 120 -7.01 -6.34 -6.93
N THR A 121 -8.21 -6.77 -6.55
CA THR A 121 -9.46 -6.10 -6.95
C THR A 121 -9.53 -4.70 -6.34
N GLY A 122 -9.93 -3.70 -7.14
CA GLY A 122 -10.08 -2.31 -6.69
C GLY A 122 -8.78 -1.52 -6.56
N VAL A 123 -7.61 -2.17 -6.49
CA VAL A 123 -6.31 -1.50 -6.32
C VAL A 123 -6.10 -0.46 -7.43
N PRO A 124 -5.91 0.83 -7.10
CA PRO A 124 -5.61 1.88 -8.07
C PRO A 124 -4.38 1.56 -8.92
N LYS A 125 -4.40 2.04 -10.17
CA LYS A 125 -3.31 1.88 -11.14
C LYS A 125 -2.70 3.25 -11.45
N ASP A 126 -2.32 3.99 -10.40
CA ASP A 126 -1.88 5.38 -10.54
C ASP A 126 -0.58 5.47 -11.35
N TYR A 127 0.40 4.61 -11.07
CA TYR A 127 1.61 4.50 -11.87
C TYR A 127 1.94 3.04 -12.10
N VAL A 128 1.96 2.62 -13.36
CA VAL A 128 2.20 1.22 -13.77
C VAL A 128 3.31 1.10 -14.80
N GLY A 129 3.85 -0.10 -14.96
CA GLY A 129 4.91 -0.40 -15.92
C GLY A 129 6.08 0.58 -15.83
N LYS A 130 6.35 1.27 -16.96
CA LYS A 130 7.46 2.23 -17.09
C LYS A 130 7.33 3.48 -16.23
N ASP A 131 6.14 3.78 -15.71
CA ASP A 131 5.90 4.98 -14.90
C ASP A 131 6.27 4.77 -13.43
N VAL A 132 6.55 3.53 -13.02
CA VAL A 132 7.09 3.19 -11.70
C VAL A 132 8.58 3.52 -11.66
N THR A 133 8.88 4.79 -11.38
CA THR A 133 10.25 5.30 -11.35
C THR A 133 10.55 6.08 -10.08
N PRO A 134 11.82 6.16 -9.63
CA PRO A 134 12.21 7.00 -8.51
C PRO A 134 11.83 8.47 -8.73
N GLN A 135 11.95 8.96 -9.97
CA GLN A 135 11.65 10.35 -10.31
C GLN A 135 10.16 10.67 -10.13
N ASN A 136 9.28 9.78 -10.59
CA ASN A 136 7.85 9.95 -10.43
C ASN A 136 7.44 9.82 -8.96
N PHE A 137 8.00 8.83 -8.25
CA PHE A 137 7.79 8.67 -6.81
C PHE A 137 8.16 9.94 -6.03
N LEU A 138 9.32 10.53 -6.30
CA LEU A 138 9.74 11.76 -5.63
C LEU A 138 8.83 12.96 -5.97
N LYS A 139 8.27 13.03 -7.19
CA LYS A 139 7.29 14.06 -7.57
C LYS A 139 5.95 13.85 -6.86
N VAL A 140 5.49 12.60 -6.74
CA VAL A 140 4.29 12.22 -5.95
C VAL A 140 4.44 12.72 -4.53
N LEU A 141 5.57 12.43 -3.88
CA LEU A 141 5.83 12.86 -2.50
C LEU A 141 5.81 14.38 -2.35
N LYS A 142 6.34 15.11 -3.32
CA LYS A 142 6.43 16.57 -3.29
C LYS A 142 5.12 17.28 -3.70
N GLY A 143 4.10 16.56 -4.15
CA GLY A 143 2.86 17.16 -4.66
C GLY A 143 3.02 17.83 -6.03
N ASP A 144 3.98 17.38 -6.85
CA ASP A 144 4.30 17.98 -8.15
C ASP A 144 3.38 17.45 -9.26
N SER A 145 2.14 17.92 -9.27
CA SER A 145 1.11 17.51 -10.23
C SER A 145 1.42 17.94 -11.67
N GLU A 146 2.01 19.11 -11.88
CA GLU A 146 2.42 19.53 -13.22
C GLU A 146 3.58 18.69 -13.76
N GLY A 147 4.55 18.33 -12.91
CA GLY A 147 5.63 17.45 -13.30
C GLY A 147 5.20 16.02 -13.65
N LEU A 148 3.96 15.62 -13.34
CA LEU A 148 3.36 14.31 -13.64
C LEU A 148 2.15 14.39 -14.58
N LYS A 149 1.90 15.55 -15.20
CA LYS A 149 0.83 15.68 -16.18
C LYS A 149 1.05 14.75 -17.36
N GLY A 150 0.07 13.88 -17.61
CA GLY A 150 0.13 12.86 -18.66
C GLY A 150 0.98 11.64 -18.34
N VAL A 151 1.42 11.48 -17.08
CA VAL A 151 2.15 10.30 -16.59
C VAL A 151 1.24 9.56 -15.61
N GLY A 152 0.96 8.28 -15.88
CA GLY A 152 0.00 7.52 -15.06
C GLY A 152 -1.35 8.22 -14.90
N SER A 153 -1.91 8.20 -13.69
CA SER A 153 -3.10 8.96 -13.32
C SER A 153 -2.81 10.45 -13.06
N GLY A 154 -1.54 10.84 -12.87
CA GLY A 154 -1.13 12.17 -12.42
C GLY A 154 -1.43 12.48 -10.95
N LYS A 155 -1.95 11.51 -10.18
CA LYS A 155 -2.25 11.67 -8.75
C LYS A 155 -0.97 11.89 -7.94
N VAL A 156 -0.95 12.88 -7.07
CA VAL A 156 0.17 13.21 -6.16
C VAL A 156 -0.34 13.42 -4.75
N LEU A 157 0.56 13.49 -3.76
CA LEU A 157 0.16 13.87 -2.41
C LEU A 157 -0.41 15.30 -2.39
N GLY A 158 -1.64 15.41 -1.88
CA GLY A 158 -2.31 16.68 -1.57
C GLY A 158 -2.36 16.99 -0.07
N SER A 159 -1.46 16.39 0.71
CA SER A 159 -1.48 16.45 2.17
C SER A 159 -1.06 17.80 2.74
N GLY A 160 -1.71 18.20 3.84
CA GLY A 160 -1.48 19.46 4.53
C GLY A 160 -0.83 19.32 5.92
N PRO A 161 -0.68 20.43 6.67
CA PRO A 161 0.06 20.46 7.95
C PRO A 161 -0.58 19.65 9.09
N ASN A 162 -1.85 19.26 8.96
CA ASN A 162 -2.55 18.45 9.95
C ASN A 162 -2.64 16.98 9.53
N ASP A 163 -2.30 16.66 8.28
CA ASP A 163 -2.48 15.34 7.70
C ASP A 163 -1.33 14.40 8.06
N ARG A 164 -1.59 13.11 8.01
CA ARG A 164 -0.60 12.05 8.19
C ARG A 164 -0.28 11.43 6.86
N VAL A 165 0.99 11.11 6.63
CA VAL A 165 1.44 10.44 5.40
C VAL A 165 2.02 9.09 5.78
N PHE A 166 1.50 8.03 5.17
CA PHE A 166 2.04 6.67 5.28
C PHE A 166 2.76 6.29 3.98
N ILE A 167 4.00 5.84 4.06
CA ILE A 167 4.80 5.43 2.90
C ILE A 167 5.20 3.97 3.06
N ASN A 168 4.66 3.10 2.21
CA ASN A 168 5.04 1.68 2.18
C ASN A 168 5.88 1.38 0.94
N LEU A 169 7.16 1.04 1.15
CA LEU A 169 8.10 0.67 0.10
C LEU A 169 8.43 -0.82 0.21
N VAL A 170 8.02 -1.61 -0.77
CA VAL A 170 8.24 -3.06 -0.78
C VAL A 170 9.05 -3.47 -2.00
N ASP A 171 10.32 -3.79 -1.79
CA ASP A 171 11.17 -4.41 -2.81
C ASP A 171 12.51 -4.91 -2.27
N HIS A 172 13.38 -5.34 -3.19
CA HIS A 172 14.81 -5.43 -3.01
C HIS A 172 15.42 -4.08 -2.64
N GLY A 173 16.50 -4.14 -1.87
CA GLY A 173 17.31 -2.99 -1.52
C GLY A 173 18.74 -3.40 -1.26
N ALA A 174 19.60 -2.41 -1.16
CA ALA A 174 20.97 -2.56 -0.70
C ALA A 174 21.33 -1.34 0.15
N PRO A 175 22.49 -1.31 0.84
CA PRO A 175 22.88 -0.16 1.64
C PRO A 175 22.78 1.16 0.86
N GLY A 176 21.89 2.04 1.30
CA GLY A 176 21.67 3.37 0.72
C GLY A 176 20.81 3.44 -0.54
N ILE A 177 20.23 2.32 -1.01
CA ILE A 177 19.35 2.28 -2.18
C ILE A 177 18.13 1.39 -1.99
N PHE A 178 17.04 1.77 -2.66
CA PHE A 178 15.81 0.97 -2.81
C PHE A 178 15.56 0.69 -4.30
N GLY A 179 15.15 -0.54 -4.64
CA GLY A 179 14.90 -0.97 -6.01
C GLY A 179 13.68 -0.32 -6.64
N PHE A 180 13.78 0.09 -7.89
CA PHE A 180 12.67 0.33 -8.79
C PHE A 180 12.83 -0.60 -10.01
N PRO A 181 11.77 -0.87 -10.81
CA PRO A 181 11.79 -1.93 -11.81
C PRO A 181 12.96 -1.86 -12.82
N THR A 182 13.47 -0.65 -13.08
CA THR A 182 14.57 -0.41 -14.04
C THR A 182 15.70 0.46 -13.48
N SER A 183 15.63 0.88 -12.21
CA SER A 183 16.60 1.80 -11.61
C SER A 183 16.57 1.75 -10.07
N PHE A 184 17.20 2.70 -9.38
CA PHE A 184 17.28 2.72 -7.93
C PHE A 184 16.93 4.11 -7.37
N LEU A 185 16.24 4.13 -6.24
CA LEU A 185 16.07 5.31 -5.41
C LEU A 185 17.24 5.38 -4.41
N HIS A 186 18.01 6.46 -4.45
CA HIS A 186 19.07 6.69 -3.48
C HIS A 186 18.53 7.34 -2.21
N VAL A 187 19.06 6.94 -1.05
CA VAL A 187 18.71 7.49 0.27
C VAL A 187 18.85 9.01 0.36
N LYS A 188 19.81 9.59 -0.37
CA LYS A 188 20.01 11.04 -0.43
C LYS A 188 18.82 11.74 -1.05
N ASP A 189 18.29 11.22 -2.14
CA ASP A 189 17.16 11.82 -2.86
C ASP A 189 15.86 11.66 -2.08
N PHE A 190 15.64 10.49 -1.49
CA PHE A 190 14.50 10.25 -0.60
C PHE A 190 14.52 11.20 0.60
N ARG A 191 15.66 11.32 1.30
CA ARG A 191 15.83 12.25 2.42
C ARG A 191 15.56 13.70 2.00
N ASN A 192 16.07 14.12 0.84
CA ASN A 192 15.86 15.47 0.33
C ASN A 192 14.37 15.74 0.06
N ALA A 193 13.62 14.76 -0.45
CA ALA A 193 12.18 14.88 -0.65
C ALA A 193 11.43 15.02 0.68
N ILE A 194 11.68 14.16 1.67
CA ILE A 194 11.05 14.26 2.99
C ILE A 194 11.37 15.60 3.67
N GLN A 195 12.62 16.07 3.58
CA GLN A 195 12.99 17.39 4.10
C GLN A 195 12.27 18.53 3.37
N SER A 196 12.04 18.40 2.06
CA SER A 196 11.24 19.35 1.30
C SER A 196 9.79 19.36 1.77
N MET A 197 9.20 18.18 1.95
CA MET A 197 7.83 18.04 2.45
C MET A 197 7.67 18.67 3.83
N HIS A 198 8.62 18.44 4.73
CA HIS A 198 8.64 19.07 6.05
C HIS A 198 8.73 20.61 5.97
N ARG A 199 9.66 21.15 5.16
CA ARG A 199 9.79 22.61 4.95
C ARG A 199 8.50 23.23 4.40
N ASN A 200 7.79 22.50 3.54
CA ASN A 200 6.55 22.93 2.92
C ASN A 200 5.30 22.62 3.75
N LYS A 201 5.47 22.10 4.98
CA LYS A 201 4.37 21.75 5.90
C LYS A 201 3.34 20.79 5.27
N GLN A 202 3.81 19.81 4.50
CA GLN A 202 2.96 18.85 3.79
C GLN A 202 2.46 17.69 4.67
N PHE A 203 2.82 17.65 5.95
CA PHE A 203 2.33 16.66 6.91
C PHE A 203 2.51 17.14 8.34
N LYS A 204 1.73 16.56 9.25
CA LYS A 204 1.92 16.55 10.70
C LYS A 204 2.95 15.50 11.11
N ASP A 205 2.77 14.29 10.59
CA ASP A 205 3.69 13.16 10.78
C ASP A 205 3.75 12.28 9.52
N VAL A 206 4.90 11.60 9.35
CA VAL A 206 5.15 10.63 8.29
C VAL A 206 5.59 9.31 8.91
N SER A 207 4.98 8.21 8.47
CA SER A 207 5.27 6.83 8.93
C SER A 207 5.63 5.92 7.77
#